data_AF-A0A9N9EZF4-F1
#
_entry.id   AF-A0A9N9EZF4-F1
#
_cell.length_a   1.000
_cell.length_b   1.000
_cell.length_c   1.000
_cell.angle_alpha   90.00
_cell.angle_beta   90.00
_cell.angle_gamma   90.00
#
_symmetry.space_group_name_H-M   'P 1'
#
loop_
_entity.id
_entity.type
_entity.pdbx_description
1 polymer ?
#
loop_
_entity_poly.entity_id
_entity_poly.type
_entity_poly.pdbx_seq_one_letter_code
_entity_poly.pdbx_strand_id
1 'polypeptide(L)'
;MTTSMNKHMSTWRSLRIPPEELRLDTTLKCGQAFRWKVSGENSDIEYQSYFPIKKSSDEVNHEFELIDKFLMDYFNLSPMINLRECYDRWSMADKHFAKIACQFKGIRILRQDPVENLFCFICSTNNNINRISQMIEKLCSRYGNLVYTLNGHEYYDFPTLDKLVSSNVESELRQLGFGYRAKYIAQTAKYLTENYSDGEKWLYSLRNVDYKEAHSSLLKLSGVSGTEEIGDHFRNLFGDFSGWAHSVLFTADLKAFQDRPSSFTTIDTKIDTTIDIKIDTTIDAKLDATIDAKIDSTLSESDKIIVSKKKSRSKNIQKESILPSNKKTRRF
;
A
#
# COMPACT_ATOMS: atom_id res chain seq x y z
N MET A 1 -44.53 -13.89 9.11
CA MET A 1 -43.48 -14.17 8.13
C MET A 1 -42.50 -13.02 8.17
N THR A 2 -41.49 -13.15 9.03
CA THR A 2 -40.44 -12.14 9.27
C THR A 2 -39.29 -12.40 8.31
N THR A 3 -39.24 -11.63 7.22
CA THR A 3 -38.10 -11.61 6.31
C THR A 3 -36.96 -10.87 7.01
N SER A 4 -36.00 -11.62 7.54
CA SER A 4 -34.74 -11.09 8.07
C SER A 4 -33.97 -10.44 6.93
N MET A 5 -33.92 -9.11 6.92
CA MET A 5 -33.04 -8.35 6.04
C MET A 5 -31.60 -8.61 6.49
N ASN A 6 -30.86 -9.37 5.68
CA ASN A 6 -29.42 -9.51 5.82
C ASN A 6 -28.78 -8.11 5.71
N LYS A 7 -28.42 -7.57 6.87
CA LYS A 7 -27.62 -6.36 7.01
C LYS A 7 -26.20 -6.71 6.55
N HIS A 8 -25.92 -6.53 5.26
CA HIS A 8 -24.54 -6.51 4.77
C HIS A 8 -23.83 -5.33 5.45
N MET A 9 -23.17 -5.59 6.57
CA MET A 9 -22.22 -4.64 7.16
C MET A 9 -21.15 -4.37 6.10
N SER A 10 -20.81 -3.12 5.83
CA SER A 10 -19.69 -2.80 4.94
C SER A 10 -18.43 -3.41 5.53
N THR A 11 -17.87 -4.42 4.86
CA THR A 11 -16.67 -5.19 5.25
C THR A 11 -15.36 -4.43 5.04
N TRP A 12 -15.44 -3.11 4.80
CA TRP A 12 -14.32 -2.26 4.44
C TRP A 12 -13.93 -1.35 5.60
N ARG A 13 -12.63 -1.29 5.89
CA ARG A 13 -12.03 -0.42 6.90
C ARG A 13 -11.04 0.50 6.21
N SER A 14 -11.14 1.80 6.48
CA SER A 14 -10.26 2.80 5.87
C SER A 14 -9.04 3.07 6.74
N LEU A 15 -7.85 2.91 6.18
CA LEU A 15 -6.62 3.47 6.73
C LEU A 15 -6.52 4.92 6.27
N ARG A 16 -6.53 5.88 7.21
CA ARG A 16 -6.42 7.32 6.89
C ARG A 16 -4.97 7.67 6.59
N ILE A 17 -4.53 7.42 5.36
CA ILE A 17 -3.17 7.70 4.90
C ILE A 17 -3.23 8.78 3.82
N PRO A 18 -2.53 9.91 3.96
CA PRO A 18 -2.56 10.95 2.95
C PRO A 18 -1.84 10.50 1.67
N PRO A 19 -2.28 10.97 0.48
CA PRO A 19 -1.66 10.61 -0.81
C PRO A 19 -0.17 10.99 -0.91
N GLU A 20 0.29 11.98 -0.15
CA GLU A 20 1.71 12.33 -0.07
C GLU A 20 2.55 11.23 0.61
N GLU A 21 1.92 10.40 1.44
CA GLU A 21 2.56 9.33 2.19
C GLU A 21 2.38 7.96 1.54
N LEU A 22 1.27 7.69 0.83
CA LEU A 22 1.08 6.43 0.10
C LEU A 22 0.18 6.59 -1.11
N ARG A 23 0.67 6.12 -2.26
CA ARG A 23 -0.08 6.00 -3.52
C ARG A 23 -0.04 4.56 -4.01
N LEU A 24 -1.14 3.82 -3.84
CA LEU A 24 -1.21 2.41 -4.23
C LEU A 24 -1.01 2.23 -5.74
N ASP A 25 -1.49 3.18 -6.55
CA ASP A 25 -1.40 3.13 -8.00
C ASP A 25 0.03 3.15 -8.54
N THR A 26 0.92 3.89 -7.89
CA THR A 26 2.34 3.92 -8.23
C THR A 26 3.13 2.89 -7.43
N THR A 27 2.88 2.72 -6.13
CA THR A 27 3.64 1.79 -5.28
C THR A 27 3.43 0.33 -5.67
N LEU A 28 2.21 -0.10 -5.96
CA LEU A 28 1.94 -1.52 -6.25
C LEU A 28 2.21 -1.93 -7.71
N LYS A 29 2.36 -0.97 -8.62
CA LYS A 29 2.58 -1.20 -10.05
C LYS A 29 4.00 -0.87 -10.53
N CYS A 30 4.87 -0.36 -9.65
CA CYS A 30 6.25 -0.02 -10.00
C CYS A 30 7.23 -1.21 -9.98
N GLY A 31 6.74 -2.45 -9.95
CA GLY A 31 7.60 -3.64 -9.99
C GLY A 31 8.27 -4.00 -8.66
N GLN A 32 7.86 -3.38 -7.55
CA GLN A 32 8.27 -3.82 -6.21
C GLN A 32 7.56 -5.12 -5.79
N ALA A 33 6.26 -5.21 -6.07
CA ALA A 33 5.44 -6.38 -5.78
C ALA A 33 4.75 -6.89 -7.04
N PHE A 34 4.50 -8.21 -7.06
CA PHE A 34 3.98 -8.90 -8.25
C PHE A 34 2.66 -9.64 -7.99
N ARG A 35 2.18 -9.64 -6.74
CA ARG A 35 1.00 -10.40 -6.29
C ARG A 35 -0.24 -9.54 -6.02
N TRP A 36 -0.12 -8.22 -6.18
CA TRP A 36 -1.28 -7.33 -6.12
C TRP A 36 -1.99 -7.32 -7.46
N LYS A 37 -3.29 -7.63 -7.44
CA LYS A 37 -4.16 -7.52 -8.62
C LYS A 37 -5.06 -6.30 -8.48
N VAL A 38 -5.31 -5.64 -9.60
CA VAL A 38 -6.38 -4.64 -9.68
C VAL A 38 -7.70 -5.38 -9.83
N SER A 39 -8.67 -5.08 -8.96
CA SER A 39 -10.06 -5.54 -9.06
C SER A 39 -11.00 -4.34 -9.15
N GLY A 40 -12.23 -4.57 -9.61
CA GLY A 40 -13.28 -3.54 -9.73
C GLY A 40 -13.91 -3.48 -11.12
N GLU A 41 -15.24 -3.38 -11.19
CA GLU A 41 -16.01 -3.31 -12.44
C GLU A 41 -16.39 -1.88 -12.87
N ASN A 42 -16.33 -0.88 -11.96
CA ASN A 42 -16.85 0.48 -12.21
C ASN A 42 -15.99 1.58 -11.58
N SER A 43 -14.95 2.04 -12.29
CA SER A 43 -14.09 3.21 -11.97
C SER A 43 -13.30 3.20 -10.65
N ASP A 44 -13.68 2.39 -9.66
CA ASP A 44 -12.95 2.22 -8.41
C ASP A 44 -11.86 1.14 -8.61
N ILE A 45 -10.60 1.56 -8.53
CA ILE A 45 -9.45 0.66 -8.60
C ILE A 45 -9.24 0.05 -7.21
N GLU A 46 -9.69 -1.18 -7.01
CA GLU A 46 -9.38 -1.95 -5.81
C GLU A 46 -8.08 -2.72 -6.00
N TYR A 47 -7.32 -2.92 -4.91
CA TYR A 47 -6.12 -3.73 -4.89
C TYR A 47 -6.32 -4.93 -3.97
N GLN A 48 -6.16 -6.13 -4.51
CA GLN A 48 -6.33 -7.37 -3.76
C GLN A 48 -5.00 -8.13 -3.63
N SER A 49 -4.73 -8.62 -2.41
CA SER A 49 -3.62 -9.51 -2.07
C SER A 49 -4.01 -10.42 -0.90
N TYR A 50 -3.29 -11.53 -0.73
CA TYR A 50 -3.58 -12.56 0.27
C TYR A 50 -2.48 -12.63 1.30
N PHE A 51 -2.91 -12.65 2.56
CA PHE A 51 -2.00 -12.74 3.69
C PHE A 51 -2.52 -13.83 4.64
N PRO A 52 -1.70 -14.83 4.97
CA PRO A 52 -2.09 -15.83 5.95
C PRO A 52 -2.08 -15.21 7.34
N ILE A 53 -3.22 -14.68 7.78
CA ILE A 53 -3.42 -14.36 9.20
C ILE A 53 -3.81 -15.66 9.89
N LYS A 54 -2.92 -16.19 10.74
CA LYS A 54 -3.26 -17.29 11.63
C LYS A 54 -4.39 -16.82 12.55
N LYS A 55 -5.61 -17.33 12.33
CA LYS A 55 -6.75 -17.08 13.23
C LYS A 55 -6.36 -17.47 14.65
N SER A 56 -6.31 -16.50 15.56
CA SER A 56 -5.99 -16.72 16.98
C SER A 56 -7.23 -16.65 17.90
N SER A 57 -8.38 -16.18 17.43
CA SER A 57 -9.64 -16.21 18.18
C SER A 57 -10.85 -15.91 17.27
N ASP A 58 -12.06 -16.22 17.74
CA ASP A 58 -13.34 -15.91 17.07
C ASP A 58 -13.72 -14.41 17.11
N GLU A 59 -12.80 -13.52 17.49
CA GLU A 59 -13.07 -12.09 17.62
C GLU A 59 -12.70 -11.30 16.35
N VAL A 60 -13.72 -10.90 15.59
CA VAL A 60 -13.60 -10.10 14.36
C VAL A 60 -12.77 -8.81 14.56
N ASN A 61 -12.86 -8.17 15.72
CA ASN A 61 -12.07 -6.96 16.01
C ASN A 61 -10.56 -7.24 16.08
N HIS A 62 -10.16 -8.41 16.59
CA HIS A 62 -8.76 -8.81 16.67
C HIS A 62 -8.17 -9.07 15.28
N GLU A 63 -8.97 -9.64 14.36
CA GLU A 63 -8.57 -9.87 12.96
C GLU A 63 -8.27 -8.55 12.25
N PHE A 64 -9.13 -7.52 12.40
CA PHE A 64 -8.87 -6.21 11.80
C PHE A 64 -7.63 -5.52 12.37
N GLU A 65 -7.34 -5.65 13.66
CA GLU A 65 -6.10 -5.11 14.24
C GLU A 65 -4.84 -5.80 13.69
N LEU A 66 -4.90 -7.12 13.44
CA LEU A 66 -3.82 -7.86 12.82
C LEU A 66 -3.61 -7.42 11.37
N ILE A 67 -4.69 -7.20 10.61
CA ILE A 67 -4.65 -6.66 9.25
C ILE A 67 -4.02 -5.26 9.25
N ASP A 68 -4.49 -4.36 10.12
CA ASP A 68 -3.96 -2.99 10.19
C ASP A 68 -2.46 -3.01 10.51
N LYS A 69 -2.03 -3.80 11.50
CA LYS A 69 -0.60 -3.95 11.85
C LYS A 69 0.21 -4.48 10.67
N PHE A 70 -0.33 -5.48 9.97
CA PHE A 70 0.29 -6.04 8.78
C PHE A 70 0.44 -4.98 7.69
N LEU A 71 -0.63 -4.25 7.34
CA LEU A 71 -0.59 -3.24 6.29
C LEU A 71 0.34 -2.09 6.65
N MET A 72 0.34 -1.65 7.91
CA MET A 72 1.26 -0.62 8.40
C MET A 72 2.73 -1.06 8.27
N ASP A 73 3.06 -2.32 8.57
CA ASP A 73 4.41 -2.87 8.38
C ASP A 73 4.74 -3.02 6.88
N TYR A 74 3.85 -3.64 6.10
CA TYR A 74 4.05 -3.95 4.69
C TYR A 74 4.28 -2.69 3.84
N PHE A 75 3.51 -1.62 4.09
CA PHE A 75 3.70 -0.33 3.42
C PHE A 75 4.77 0.56 4.07
N ASN A 76 5.48 0.08 5.10
CA ASN A 76 6.45 0.86 5.89
C ASN A 76 5.88 2.16 6.48
N LEU A 77 4.63 2.18 6.90
CA LEU A 77 3.92 3.35 7.46
C LEU A 77 4.29 3.65 8.93
N SER A 78 5.50 3.28 9.34
CA SER A 78 6.01 3.59 10.67
C SER A 78 6.00 5.11 10.89
N PRO A 79 5.55 5.60 12.05
CA PRO A 79 5.57 7.03 12.38
C PRO A 79 7.00 7.59 12.44
N MET A 80 8.03 6.73 12.46
CA MET A 80 9.44 7.15 12.41
C MET A 80 9.91 7.53 10.99
N ILE A 81 9.13 7.22 9.95
CA ILE A 81 9.49 7.51 8.56
C ILE A 81 8.47 8.49 7.99
N ASN A 82 8.84 9.77 7.96
CA ASN A 82 8.08 10.83 7.29
C ASN A 82 8.50 10.90 5.81
N LEU A 83 7.64 10.44 4.89
CA LEU A 83 8.00 10.38 3.47
C LEU A 83 8.14 11.77 2.87
N ARG A 84 7.33 12.74 3.31
CA ARG A 84 7.44 14.13 2.87
C ARG A 84 8.82 14.72 3.18
N GLU A 85 9.33 14.51 4.39
CA GLU A 85 10.67 14.99 4.76
C GLU A 85 11.77 14.32 3.93
N CYS A 86 11.61 13.04 3.57
CA CYS A 86 12.51 12.37 2.64
C CYS A 86 12.49 13.05 1.26
N TYR A 87 11.30 13.33 0.71
CA TYR A 87 11.14 14.00 -0.57
C TYR A 87 11.75 15.41 -0.58
N ASP A 88 11.57 16.18 0.49
CA ASP A 88 12.16 17.51 0.62
C ASP A 88 13.69 17.43 0.59
N ARG A 89 14.29 16.50 1.37
CA ARG A 89 15.75 16.27 1.38
C ARG A 89 16.29 15.83 0.02
N TRP A 90 15.65 14.88 -0.63
CA TRP A 90 16.09 14.38 -1.94
C TRP A 90 15.94 15.44 -3.05
N SER A 91 14.88 16.24 -3.00
CA SER A 91 14.67 17.36 -3.93
C SER A 91 15.69 18.48 -3.75
N MET A 92 16.16 18.71 -2.52
CA MET A 92 17.27 19.64 -2.26
C MET A 92 18.60 19.10 -2.79
N ALA A 93 18.82 17.79 -2.70
CA ALA A 93 20.06 17.14 -3.13
C ALA A 93 20.20 17.05 -4.66
N ASP A 94 19.09 16.87 -5.39
CA ASP A 94 19.11 16.71 -6.85
C ASP A 94 17.96 17.44 -7.56
N LYS A 95 18.32 18.26 -8.55
CA LYS A 95 17.36 19.03 -9.36
C LYS A 95 16.51 18.14 -10.25
N HIS A 96 17.06 17.02 -10.72
CA HIS A 96 16.30 16.09 -11.55
C HIS A 96 15.23 15.38 -10.71
N PHE A 97 15.60 14.89 -9.52
CA PHE A 97 14.66 14.37 -8.53
C PHE A 97 13.56 15.38 -8.19
N ALA A 98 13.91 16.64 -7.90
CA ALA A 98 12.93 17.67 -7.57
C ALA A 98 11.84 17.86 -8.65
N LYS A 99 12.21 17.72 -9.92
CA LYS A 99 11.27 17.79 -11.05
C LYS A 99 10.34 16.58 -11.10
N ILE A 100 10.82 15.39 -10.74
CA ILE A 100 10.02 14.15 -10.73
C ILE A 100 9.08 14.12 -9.51
N ALA A 101 9.59 14.53 -8.35
CA ALA A 101 8.88 14.52 -7.07
C ALA A 101 7.58 15.34 -7.07
N CYS A 102 7.41 16.31 -7.98
CA CYS A 102 6.17 17.07 -8.08
C CYS A 102 5.02 16.26 -8.72
N GLN A 103 5.33 15.26 -9.56
CA GLN A 103 4.35 14.42 -10.27
C GLN A 103 4.19 13.02 -9.66
N PHE A 104 5.24 12.53 -9.00
CA PHE A 104 5.30 11.19 -8.43
C PHE A 104 5.52 11.27 -6.92
N LYS A 105 4.43 11.39 -6.17
CA LYS A 105 4.40 11.44 -4.69
C LYS A 105 3.88 10.13 -4.10
N GLY A 106 4.09 9.93 -2.80
CA GLY A 106 3.51 8.79 -2.08
C GLY A 106 4.08 7.42 -2.46
N ILE A 107 5.22 7.37 -3.17
CA ILE A 107 5.87 6.11 -3.51
C ILE A 107 6.72 5.65 -2.33
N ARG A 108 6.23 4.64 -1.60
CA ARG A 108 6.96 3.95 -0.53
C ARG A 108 7.65 2.68 -1.03
N ILE A 109 8.72 2.30 -0.33
CA ILE A 109 9.29 0.95 -0.45
C ILE A 109 8.46 -0.01 0.39
N LEU A 110 8.11 -1.17 -0.18
CA LEU A 110 7.38 -2.22 0.53
C LEU A 110 8.31 -3.05 1.44
N ARG A 111 7.82 -3.46 2.61
CA ARG A 111 8.51 -4.37 3.54
C ARG A 111 8.08 -5.82 3.29
N GLN A 112 8.46 -6.35 2.14
CA GLN A 112 8.01 -7.67 1.69
C GLN A 112 8.64 -8.82 2.49
N ASP A 113 7.97 -9.96 2.46
CA ASP A 113 8.49 -11.23 2.95
C ASP A 113 9.84 -11.57 2.28
N PRO A 114 10.91 -11.92 3.02
CA PRO A 114 12.23 -12.20 2.45
C PRO A 114 12.26 -13.38 1.48
N VAL A 115 11.46 -14.42 1.72
CA VAL A 115 11.41 -15.60 0.84
C VAL A 115 10.74 -15.24 -0.47
N GLU A 116 9.53 -14.67 -0.41
CA GLU A 116 8.80 -14.19 -1.58
C GLU A 116 9.64 -13.19 -2.38
N ASN A 117 10.23 -12.20 -1.70
CA ASN A 117 11.04 -11.16 -2.34
C ASN A 117 12.24 -11.75 -3.09
N LEU A 118 13.02 -12.65 -2.47
CA LEU A 118 14.16 -13.30 -3.10
C LEU A 118 13.78 -14.00 -4.40
N PHE A 119 12.77 -14.88 -4.36
CA PHE A 119 12.38 -15.66 -5.54
C PHE A 119 11.67 -14.81 -6.60
N CYS A 120 10.93 -13.77 -6.20
CA CYS A 120 10.39 -12.77 -7.12
C CYS A 120 11.51 -12.08 -7.91
N PHE A 121 12.57 -11.63 -7.23
CA PHE A 121 13.66 -10.93 -7.89
C PHE A 121 14.59 -11.86 -8.68
N ILE A 122 14.73 -13.14 -8.31
CA ILE A 122 15.32 -14.16 -9.21
C ILE A 122 14.54 -14.24 -10.54
N CYS A 123 13.21 -14.19 -10.49
CA CYS A 123 12.34 -14.18 -11.69
C CYS A 123 12.47 -12.88 -12.52
N SER A 124 12.95 -11.79 -11.91
CA SER A 124 13.01 -10.46 -12.53
C SER A 124 14.21 -10.23 -13.44
N THR A 125 15.32 -10.96 -13.24
CA THR A 125 16.58 -10.76 -13.97
C THR A 125 16.36 -10.74 -15.49
N ASN A 126 16.69 -9.67 -16.21
CA ASN A 126 16.45 -9.52 -17.65
C ASN A 126 15.00 -9.87 -18.08
N ASN A 127 14.01 -9.21 -17.48
CA ASN A 127 12.59 -9.49 -17.70
C ASN A 127 11.76 -8.20 -17.69
N ASN A 128 10.44 -8.30 -17.89
CA ASN A 128 9.51 -7.17 -17.75
C ASN A 128 8.45 -7.46 -16.68
N ILE A 129 7.91 -6.40 -16.07
CA ILE A 129 6.98 -6.48 -14.93
C ILE A 129 5.81 -7.42 -15.21
N ASN A 130 5.17 -7.30 -16.38
CA ASN A 130 4.00 -8.13 -16.74
C ASN A 130 4.35 -9.62 -16.78
N ARG A 131 5.48 -9.98 -17.40
CA ARG A 131 5.92 -11.38 -17.46
C ARG A 131 6.34 -11.90 -16.09
N ILE A 132 6.95 -11.06 -15.25
CA ILE A 132 7.32 -11.45 -13.88
C ILE A 132 6.06 -11.79 -13.09
N SER A 133 5.03 -10.93 -13.09
CA SER A 133 3.76 -11.21 -12.41
C SER A 133 3.14 -12.54 -12.85
N GLN A 134 3.12 -12.84 -14.15
CA GLN A 134 2.63 -14.13 -14.67
C GLN A 134 3.49 -15.31 -14.21
N MET A 135 4.81 -15.16 -14.12
CA MET A 135 5.69 -16.20 -13.60
C MET A 135 5.41 -16.45 -12.11
N ILE A 136 5.26 -15.41 -11.31
CA ILE A 136 4.97 -15.54 -9.87
C ILE A 136 3.60 -16.19 -9.65
N GLU A 137 2.60 -15.84 -10.44
CA GLU A 137 1.28 -16.50 -10.39
C GLU A 137 1.39 -18.00 -10.67
N LYS A 138 2.10 -18.41 -11.74
CA LYS A 138 2.36 -19.83 -12.05
C LYS A 138 3.15 -20.55 -10.97
N LEU A 139 4.11 -19.86 -10.35
CA LEU A 139 4.92 -20.42 -9.26
C LEU A 139 4.03 -20.75 -8.05
N CYS A 140 3.20 -19.77 -7.64
CA CYS A 140 2.28 -19.92 -6.52
C CYS A 140 1.21 -20.97 -6.82
N SER A 141 0.61 -20.98 -8.01
CA SER A 141 -0.40 -21.98 -8.36
C SER A 141 0.15 -23.41 -8.43
N ARG A 142 1.43 -23.57 -8.81
CA ARG A 142 2.06 -24.89 -8.95
C ARG A 142 2.54 -25.46 -7.62
N TYR A 143 3.15 -24.63 -6.77
CA TYR A 143 3.89 -25.08 -5.57
C TYR A 143 3.37 -24.48 -4.25
N GLY A 144 2.51 -23.46 -4.31
CA GLY A 144 1.90 -22.82 -3.15
C GLY A 144 0.71 -23.60 -2.60
N ASN A 145 0.38 -23.35 -1.33
CA ASN A 145 -0.81 -23.92 -0.72
C ASN A 145 -2.05 -23.11 -1.12
N LEU A 146 -3.15 -23.78 -1.46
CA LEU A 146 -4.43 -23.11 -1.69
C LEU A 146 -4.88 -22.43 -0.40
N VAL A 147 -5.07 -21.11 -0.45
CA VAL A 147 -5.53 -20.30 0.68
C VAL A 147 -7.05 -20.24 0.68
N TYR A 148 -7.64 -19.90 -0.47
CA TYR A 148 -9.09 -19.78 -0.62
C TYR A 148 -9.50 -19.71 -2.10
N THR A 149 -10.81 -19.81 -2.36
CA THR A 149 -11.42 -19.70 -3.69
C THR A 149 -12.50 -18.62 -3.65
N LEU A 150 -12.46 -17.68 -4.58
CA LEU A 150 -13.44 -16.60 -4.71
C LEU A 150 -13.88 -16.48 -6.16
N ASN A 151 -15.19 -16.53 -6.39
CA ASN A 151 -15.80 -16.44 -7.73
C ASN A 151 -15.20 -17.44 -8.74
N GLY A 152 -14.84 -18.64 -8.28
CA GLY A 152 -14.21 -19.68 -9.11
C GLY A 152 -12.72 -19.47 -9.39
N HIS A 153 -12.12 -18.40 -8.88
CA HIS A 153 -10.67 -18.16 -8.94
C HIS A 153 -10.00 -18.69 -7.67
N GLU A 154 -8.97 -19.53 -7.84
CA GLU A 154 -8.17 -20.09 -6.77
C GLU A 154 -6.98 -19.17 -6.44
N TYR A 155 -6.70 -19.02 -5.15
CA TYR A 155 -5.62 -18.18 -4.69
C TYR A 155 -4.68 -18.95 -3.79
N TYR A 156 -3.43 -18.97 -4.20
CA TYR A 156 -2.37 -19.76 -3.57
C TYR A 156 -1.41 -18.84 -2.86
N ASP A 157 -0.87 -19.32 -1.74
CA ASP A 157 0.21 -18.64 -1.04
C ASP A 157 1.55 -18.75 -1.80
N PHE A 158 2.56 -18.02 -1.36
CA PHE A 158 3.91 -18.22 -1.88
C PHE A 158 4.44 -19.60 -1.45
N PRO A 159 5.16 -20.33 -2.32
CA PRO A 159 5.70 -21.64 -1.94
C PRO A 159 6.72 -21.54 -0.81
N THR A 160 6.63 -22.47 0.14
CA THR A 160 7.68 -22.70 1.15
C THR A 160 8.91 -23.35 0.50
N LEU A 161 10.08 -23.25 1.16
CA LEU A 161 11.31 -23.81 0.60
C LEU A 161 11.24 -25.31 0.32
N ASP A 162 10.56 -26.10 1.18
CA ASP A 162 10.41 -27.55 1.00
C ASP A 162 9.66 -27.93 -0.29
N LYS A 163 8.78 -27.05 -0.78
CA LYS A 163 8.06 -27.25 -2.04
C LYS A 163 8.94 -27.03 -3.27
N LEU A 164 10.08 -26.35 -3.10
CA LEU A 164 10.97 -25.93 -4.19
C LEU A 164 12.26 -26.75 -4.31
N VAL A 165 12.46 -27.77 -3.45
CA VAL A 165 13.70 -28.59 -3.44
C VAL A 165 13.58 -29.94 -4.13
N SER A 166 12.39 -30.33 -4.59
CA SER A 166 12.21 -31.61 -5.31
C SER A 166 13.02 -31.63 -6.62
N SER A 167 13.54 -32.81 -6.99
CA SER A 167 14.46 -32.96 -8.13
C SER A 167 13.86 -32.58 -9.50
N ASN A 168 12.53 -32.58 -9.61
CA ASN A 168 11.78 -32.18 -10.80
C ASN A 168 11.47 -30.67 -10.88
N VAL A 169 11.74 -29.87 -9.83
CA VAL A 169 11.34 -28.45 -9.80
C VAL A 169 11.96 -27.66 -10.96
N GLU A 170 13.24 -27.84 -11.25
CA GLU A 170 13.87 -27.15 -12.39
C GLU A 170 13.20 -27.52 -13.73
N SER A 171 12.98 -28.82 -13.98
CA SER A 171 12.44 -29.27 -15.27
C SER A 171 10.99 -28.82 -15.46
N GLU A 172 10.18 -28.84 -14.40
CA GLU A 172 8.80 -28.33 -14.42
C GLU A 172 8.75 -26.81 -14.63
N LEU A 173 9.58 -26.05 -13.92
CA LEU A 173 9.63 -24.59 -14.12
C LEU A 173 10.09 -24.21 -15.53
N ARG A 174 10.98 -25.00 -16.15
CA ARG A 174 11.34 -24.84 -17.57
C ARG A 174 10.12 -25.04 -18.47
N GLN A 175 9.31 -26.07 -18.23
CA GLN A 175 8.07 -26.32 -18.98
C GLN A 175 7.04 -25.19 -18.78
N LEU A 176 7.01 -24.57 -17.59
CA LEU A 176 6.15 -23.42 -17.28
C LEU A 176 6.63 -22.08 -17.86
N GLY A 177 7.81 -22.06 -18.51
CA GLY A 177 8.33 -20.89 -19.23
C GLY A 177 9.28 -19.99 -18.43
N PHE A 178 9.86 -20.50 -17.33
CA PHE A 178 10.81 -19.74 -16.50
C PHE A 178 12.20 -19.60 -17.15
N GLY A 179 12.48 -20.43 -18.17
CA GLY A 179 13.75 -20.41 -18.89
C GLY A 179 14.93 -20.75 -17.97
N TYR A 180 16.05 -20.03 -18.10
CA TYR A 180 17.24 -20.26 -17.28
C TYR A 180 17.02 -19.99 -15.79
N ARG A 181 16.02 -19.18 -15.41
CA ARG A 181 15.72 -18.83 -14.01
C ARG A 181 15.18 -20.02 -13.22
N ALA A 182 14.62 -21.03 -13.91
CA ALA A 182 14.23 -22.28 -13.28
C ALA A 182 15.39 -22.93 -12.51
N LYS A 183 16.60 -22.91 -13.09
CA LYS A 183 17.82 -23.39 -12.44
C LYS A 183 18.13 -22.59 -11.18
N TYR A 184 18.03 -21.27 -11.25
CA TYR A 184 18.32 -20.39 -10.12
C TYR A 184 17.36 -20.61 -8.95
N ILE A 185 16.06 -20.77 -9.23
CA ILE A 185 15.06 -21.08 -8.21
C ILE A 185 15.39 -22.40 -7.52
N ALA A 186 15.59 -23.47 -8.28
CA ALA A 186 15.87 -24.80 -7.73
C ALA A 186 17.19 -24.83 -6.94
N GLN A 187 18.25 -24.21 -7.46
CA GLN A 187 19.55 -24.16 -6.80
C GLN A 187 19.52 -23.31 -5.52
N THR A 188 18.81 -22.18 -5.53
CA THR A 188 18.69 -21.31 -4.35
C THR A 188 17.88 -21.99 -3.25
N ALA A 189 16.75 -22.62 -3.59
CA ALA A 189 15.97 -23.40 -2.61
C ALA A 189 16.83 -24.52 -2.01
N LYS A 190 17.52 -25.30 -2.86
CA LYS A 190 18.41 -26.38 -2.41
C LYS A 190 19.52 -25.87 -1.50
N TYR A 191 20.20 -24.79 -1.90
CA TYR A 191 21.27 -24.18 -1.09
C TYR A 191 20.77 -23.79 0.29
N LEU A 192 19.61 -23.12 0.37
CA LEU A 192 19.03 -22.68 1.63
C LEU A 192 18.69 -23.85 2.55
N THR A 193 18.15 -24.95 2.01
CA THR A 193 17.82 -26.14 2.80
C THR A 193 19.02 -26.99 3.21
N GLU A 194 20.11 -26.97 2.44
CA GLU A 194 21.30 -27.79 2.72
C GLU A 194 22.30 -27.09 3.65
N ASN A 195 22.36 -25.74 3.63
CA ASN A 195 23.35 -24.98 4.38
C ASN A 195 22.82 -24.41 5.70
N TYR A 196 21.51 -24.44 5.92
CA TYR A 196 20.89 -23.90 7.13
C TYR A 196 19.87 -24.89 7.68
N SER A 197 19.79 -24.98 9.01
CA SER A 197 18.78 -25.82 9.68
C SER A 197 17.35 -25.35 9.40
N ASP A 198 17.18 -24.05 9.15
CA ASP A 198 15.94 -23.40 8.73
C ASP A 198 16.30 -22.24 7.78
N GLY A 199 16.25 -22.51 6.47
CA GLY A 199 16.63 -21.55 5.44
C GLY A 199 15.73 -20.32 5.38
N GLU A 200 14.44 -20.47 5.75
CA GLU A 200 13.52 -19.33 5.82
C GLU A 200 13.90 -18.44 6.99
N LYS A 201 14.08 -19.00 8.21
CA LYS A 201 14.58 -18.23 9.37
C LYS A 201 15.90 -17.53 9.10
N TRP A 202 16.81 -18.17 8.36
CA TRP A 202 18.05 -17.52 7.96
C TRP A 202 17.79 -16.28 7.09
N LEU A 203 16.90 -16.36 6.10
CA LEU A 203 16.53 -15.17 5.31
C LEU A 203 15.90 -14.07 6.17
N TYR A 204 15.04 -14.41 7.13
CA TYR A 204 14.48 -13.43 8.06
C TYR A 204 15.52 -12.78 8.96
N SER A 205 16.54 -13.54 9.40
CA SER A 205 17.57 -13.01 10.30
C SER A 205 18.44 -11.94 9.63
N LEU A 206 18.57 -11.98 8.29
CA LEU A 206 19.30 -10.96 7.52
C LEU A 206 18.71 -9.55 7.65
N ARG A 207 17.47 -9.40 8.14
CA ARG A 207 16.90 -8.08 8.47
C ARG A 207 17.59 -7.40 9.65
N ASN A 208 18.31 -8.16 10.49
CA ASN A 208 18.91 -7.69 11.73
C ASN A 208 20.43 -7.58 11.68
N VAL A 209 21.04 -7.78 10.51
CA VAL A 209 22.48 -7.60 10.29
C VAL A 209 22.73 -6.37 9.43
N ASP A 210 23.98 -5.92 9.39
CA ASP A 210 24.36 -4.76 8.57
C ASP A 210 24.17 -5.03 7.08
N TYR A 211 23.88 -3.96 6.32
CA TYR A 211 23.65 -4.04 4.87
C TYR A 211 24.74 -4.82 4.12
N LYS A 212 26.02 -4.56 4.44
CA LYS A 212 27.15 -5.24 3.77
C LYS A 212 27.17 -6.74 4.04
N GLU A 213 26.81 -7.16 5.24
CA GLU A 213 26.75 -8.57 5.63
C GLU A 213 25.57 -9.26 4.94
N ALA A 214 24.38 -8.64 4.96
CA ALA A 214 23.20 -9.15 4.26
C ALA A 214 23.47 -9.28 2.74
N HIS A 215 24.04 -8.24 2.13
CA HIS A 215 24.39 -8.22 0.71
C HIS A 215 25.37 -9.35 0.36
N SER A 216 26.50 -9.45 1.06
CA SER A 216 27.50 -10.50 0.85
C SER A 216 26.93 -11.91 1.05
N SER A 217 26.02 -12.07 2.01
CA SER A 217 25.33 -13.33 2.27
C SER A 217 24.42 -13.74 1.12
N LEU A 218 23.64 -12.81 0.56
CA LEU A 218 22.73 -13.07 -0.54
C LEU A 218 23.45 -13.32 -1.88
N LEU A 219 24.63 -12.72 -2.11
CA LEU A 219 25.44 -12.96 -3.32
C LEU A 219 25.94 -14.41 -3.47
N LYS A 220 25.84 -15.23 -2.42
CA LYS A 220 26.14 -16.67 -2.47
C LYS A 220 25.05 -17.47 -3.20
N LEU A 221 23.85 -16.89 -3.35
CA LEU A 221 22.68 -17.56 -3.91
C LEU A 221 22.68 -17.51 -5.44
N SER A 222 22.19 -18.57 -6.07
CA SER A 222 22.18 -18.68 -7.54
C SER A 222 21.20 -17.69 -8.16
N GLY A 223 21.68 -16.91 -9.13
CA GLY A 223 20.88 -15.87 -9.80
C GLY A 223 20.75 -14.57 -9.01
N VAL A 224 21.47 -14.40 -7.91
CA VAL A 224 21.55 -13.13 -7.15
C VAL A 224 22.86 -12.42 -7.49
N SER A 225 22.78 -11.14 -7.84
CA SER A 225 23.92 -10.29 -8.20
C SER A 225 23.64 -8.84 -7.80
N GLY A 226 24.69 -8.05 -7.59
CA GLY A 226 24.58 -6.63 -7.28
C GLY A 226 25.77 -5.83 -7.84
N THR A 227 25.52 -4.56 -8.15
CA THR A 227 26.55 -3.60 -8.58
C THR A 227 26.68 -2.51 -7.52
N GLU A 228 27.84 -2.43 -6.86
CA GLU A 228 28.03 -1.52 -5.73
C GLU A 228 28.21 -0.06 -6.15
N GLU A 229 28.90 0.19 -7.27
CA GLU A 229 29.30 1.54 -7.71
C GLU A 229 28.12 2.48 -7.94
N ILE A 230 27.10 2.03 -8.67
CA ILE A 230 25.88 2.82 -8.91
C ILE A 230 25.16 3.05 -7.58
N GLY A 231 25.08 2.02 -6.73
CA GLY A 231 24.47 2.13 -5.41
C GLY A 231 25.18 3.16 -4.52
N ASP A 232 26.51 3.21 -4.55
CA ASP A 232 27.31 4.17 -3.78
C ASP A 232 27.08 5.61 -4.27
N HIS A 233 26.95 5.81 -5.58
CA HIS A 233 26.58 7.12 -6.11
C HIS A 233 25.23 7.60 -5.54
N PHE A 234 24.19 6.77 -5.58
CA PHE A 234 22.88 7.12 -5.03
C PHE A 234 22.91 7.30 -3.51
N ARG A 235 23.69 6.49 -2.77
CA ARG A 235 23.89 6.65 -1.32
C ARG A 235 24.55 7.97 -0.98
N ASN A 236 25.58 8.36 -1.72
CA ASN A 236 26.27 9.63 -1.50
C ASN A 236 25.39 10.84 -1.84
N LEU A 237 24.52 10.71 -2.86
CA LEU A 237 23.64 11.79 -3.29
C LEU A 237 22.42 11.96 -2.38
N PHE A 238 21.71 10.88 -2.05
CA PHE A 238 20.44 10.92 -1.34
C PHE A 238 20.52 10.54 0.14
N GLY A 239 21.68 10.05 0.59
CA GLY A 239 21.93 9.64 1.98
C GLY A 239 21.11 8.42 2.39
N ASP A 240 20.70 8.43 3.66
CA ASP A 240 19.77 7.45 4.20
C ASP A 240 18.48 7.42 3.36
N PHE A 241 17.98 6.21 3.12
CA PHE A 241 16.84 5.96 2.23
C PHE A 241 17.09 6.26 0.74
N SER A 242 18.34 6.33 0.28
CA SER A 242 18.66 6.46 -1.16
C SER A 242 17.98 5.41 -2.05
N GLY A 243 17.80 4.17 -1.58
CA GLY A 243 17.02 3.15 -2.31
C GLY A 243 15.55 3.51 -2.49
N TRP A 244 14.98 4.31 -1.59
CA TRP A 244 13.61 4.82 -1.72
C TRP A 244 13.54 5.95 -2.75
N ALA A 245 14.51 6.88 -2.74
CA ALA A 245 14.62 7.90 -3.78
C ALA A 245 14.75 7.27 -5.17
N HIS A 246 15.60 6.24 -5.30
CA HIS A 246 15.75 5.47 -6.53
C HIS A 246 14.42 4.86 -7.00
N SER A 247 13.57 4.35 -6.09
CA SER A 247 12.25 3.81 -6.47
C SER A 247 11.31 4.86 -7.06
N VAL A 248 11.36 6.10 -6.57
CA VAL A 248 10.60 7.22 -7.17
C VAL A 248 11.07 7.47 -8.60
N LEU A 249 12.39 7.58 -8.81
CA LEU A 249 12.97 7.80 -10.13
C LEU A 249 12.68 6.64 -11.09
N PHE A 250 12.85 5.40 -10.62
CA PHE A 250 12.54 4.19 -11.38
C PHE A 250 11.07 4.16 -11.80
N THR A 251 10.16 4.48 -10.87
CA THR A 251 8.73 4.51 -11.16
C THR A 251 8.39 5.53 -12.25
N ALA A 252 9.01 6.71 -12.19
CA ALA A 252 8.79 7.76 -13.19
C ALA A 252 9.28 7.37 -14.60
N ASP A 253 10.29 6.48 -14.69
CA ASP A 253 10.84 6.02 -15.97
C ASP A 253 10.02 4.88 -16.61
N LEU A 254 9.18 4.19 -15.84
CA LEU A 254 8.36 3.09 -16.36
C LEU A 254 7.36 3.59 -17.41
N LYS A 255 7.35 2.92 -18.56
CA LYS A 255 6.42 3.19 -19.69
C LYS A 255 4.96 3.31 -19.25
N ALA A 256 4.54 2.53 -18.26
CA ALA A 256 3.18 2.56 -17.72
C ALA A 256 2.76 3.91 -17.12
N PHE A 257 3.72 4.80 -16.82
CA PHE A 257 3.50 6.11 -16.21
C PHE A 257 4.01 7.28 -17.06
N GLN A 258 4.52 7.04 -18.28
CA GLN A 258 5.07 8.10 -19.13
C GLN A 258 3.97 9.04 -19.70
N ASP A 259 2.75 8.54 -19.89
CA ASP A 259 1.61 9.32 -20.41
C ASP A 259 0.89 10.15 -19.32
N ARG A 260 1.44 10.22 -18.11
CA ARG A 260 0.81 10.97 -17.01
C ARG A 260 0.94 12.48 -17.32
N PRO A 261 -0.17 13.24 -17.39
CA PRO A 261 -0.11 14.64 -17.76
C PRO A 261 0.75 15.43 -16.75
N SER A 262 1.66 16.25 -17.28
CA SER A 262 2.64 17.03 -16.50
C SER A 262 2.02 18.14 -15.65
N SER A 263 0.70 18.33 -15.76
CA SER A 263 -0.07 19.40 -15.13
C SER A 263 -0.93 18.86 -13.98
N PHE A 264 -0.33 18.32 -12.93
CA PHE A 264 -0.96 18.29 -11.61
C PHE A 264 -0.61 19.60 -10.86
N THR A 265 -0.99 20.74 -11.45
CA THR A 265 -0.95 22.06 -10.78
C THR A 265 -2.27 22.40 -10.10
N THR A 266 -3.17 21.43 -9.99
CA THR A 266 -4.36 21.54 -9.17
C THR A 266 -4.51 20.19 -8.51
N ILE A 267 -4.56 20.18 -7.18
CA ILE A 267 -5.00 19.02 -6.42
C ILE A 267 -6.37 18.66 -7.00
N ASP A 268 -6.43 17.60 -7.81
CA ASP A 268 -7.69 17.05 -8.25
C ASP A 268 -8.31 16.33 -7.05
N THR A 269 -8.84 17.16 -6.15
CA THR A 269 -9.60 16.76 -4.97
C THR A 269 -10.84 15.95 -5.34
N LYS A 270 -11.19 15.81 -6.62
CA LYS A 270 -12.33 15.01 -7.07
C LYS A 270 -11.97 13.56 -7.41
N ILE A 271 -10.71 13.23 -7.68
CA ILE A 271 -10.31 11.84 -7.97
C ILE A 271 -9.83 11.11 -6.71
N ASP A 272 -9.37 11.83 -5.68
CA ASP A 272 -8.79 11.22 -4.47
C ASP A 272 -9.67 11.34 -3.21
N THR A 273 -10.92 11.80 -3.34
CA THR A 273 -11.94 11.76 -2.28
C THR A 273 -12.87 10.56 -2.36
N THR A 274 -12.73 9.69 -3.37
CA THR A 274 -13.52 8.44 -3.46
C THR A 274 -13.07 7.35 -2.49
N ILE A 275 -12.09 7.61 -1.62
CA ILE A 275 -11.95 6.90 -0.34
C ILE A 275 -12.86 7.58 0.70
N ASP A 276 -14.14 7.74 0.35
CA ASP A 276 -15.25 7.90 1.27
C ASP A 276 -16.24 6.77 1.00
N ILE A 277 -16.16 5.77 1.87
CA ILE A 277 -17.30 5.11 2.52
C ILE A 277 -18.61 5.21 1.72
N LYS A 278 -19.10 4.08 1.21
CA LYS A 278 -20.53 3.86 0.97
C LYS A 278 -21.29 4.16 2.26
N ILE A 279 -21.69 5.41 2.45
CA ILE A 279 -22.78 5.77 3.35
C ILE A 279 -24.04 5.40 2.59
N ASP A 280 -24.74 4.41 3.11
CA ASP A 280 -26.12 4.11 2.74
C ASP A 280 -26.96 5.39 2.92
N THR A 281 -27.31 6.02 1.80
CA THR A 281 -28.06 7.28 1.73
C THR A 281 -29.49 7.17 2.27
N THR A 282 -29.92 5.97 2.70
CA THR A 282 -31.20 5.80 3.41
C THR A 282 -31.10 5.88 4.93
N ILE A 283 -29.89 5.84 5.51
CA ILE A 283 -29.69 5.94 6.96
C ILE A 283 -29.58 7.40 7.42
N ASP A 284 -28.90 8.27 6.66
CA ASP A 284 -28.72 9.68 7.06
C ASP A 284 -30.06 10.45 7.12
N ALA A 285 -30.98 10.21 6.18
CA ALA A 285 -32.29 10.87 6.21
C ALA A 285 -33.17 10.44 7.41
N LYS A 286 -32.96 9.23 7.95
CA LYS A 286 -33.66 8.74 9.15
C LYS A 286 -32.95 9.12 10.44
N LEU A 287 -31.62 9.24 10.42
CA LEU A 287 -30.83 9.65 11.58
C LEU A 287 -31.02 11.15 11.85
N ASP A 288 -31.01 12.00 10.81
CA ASP A 288 -31.30 13.44 10.94
C ASP A 288 -32.74 13.68 11.42
N ALA A 289 -33.74 12.99 10.87
CA ALA A 289 -35.13 13.15 11.32
C ALA A 289 -35.36 12.68 12.77
N THR A 290 -34.58 11.70 13.25
CA THR A 290 -34.68 11.17 14.62
C THR A 290 -33.91 12.05 15.62
N ILE A 291 -32.80 12.65 15.20
CA ILE A 291 -32.01 13.60 16.00
C ILE A 291 -32.75 14.93 16.11
N ASP A 292 -33.31 15.44 15.02
CA ASP A 292 -34.13 16.67 15.03
C ASP A 292 -35.38 16.51 15.91
N ALA A 293 -36.08 15.37 15.84
CA ALA A 293 -37.24 15.10 16.68
C ALA A 293 -36.90 14.96 18.18
N LYS A 294 -35.70 14.45 18.53
CA LYS A 294 -35.23 14.34 19.92
C LYS A 294 -34.71 15.67 20.48
N ILE A 295 -34.12 16.52 19.64
CA ILE A 295 -33.68 17.86 20.02
C ILE A 295 -34.89 18.78 20.24
N ASP A 296 -35.93 18.69 19.41
CA ASP A 296 -37.15 19.49 19.59
C ASP A 296 -38.02 19.09 20.79
N SER A 297 -37.92 17.84 21.25
CA SER A 297 -38.63 17.34 22.45
C SER A 297 -37.90 17.62 23.77
N THR A 298 -36.64 18.09 23.73
CA THR A 298 -35.82 18.36 24.94
C THR A 298 -35.56 19.84 25.20
N LEU A 299 -36.01 20.74 24.30
CA LEU A 299 -35.89 22.19 24.49
C LEU A 299 -37.05 22.76 25.31
N SER A 300 -36.72 23.54 26.34
CA SER A 300 -37.69 24.32 27.12
C SER A 300 -38.35 25.39 26.24
N GLU A 301 -39.57 25.79 26.58
CA GLU A 301 -40.37 26.74 25.80
C GLU A 301 -39.70 28.12 25.65
N SER A 302 -38.82 28.48 26.59
CA SER A 302 -37.93 29.65 26.51
C SER A 302 -36.88 29.57 25.40
N ASP A 303 -36.37 28.38 25.08
CA ASP A 303 -35.31 28.20 24.08
C ASP A 303 -35.83 28.22 22.64
N LYS A 304 -37.11 27.84 22.44
CA LYS A 304 -37.80 27.90 21.14
C LYS A 304 -38.00 29.34 20.64
N ILE A 305 -38.11 30.31 21.55
CA ILE A 305 -38.26 31.75 21.23
C ILE A 305 -36.91 32.37 20.77
N ILE A 306 -35.78 31.85 21.25
CA ILE A 306 -34.44 32.36 20.90
C ILE A 306 -34.04 31.92 19.48
N VAL A 307 -34.40 30.70 19.08
CA VAL A 307 -34.09 30.16 17.75
C VAL A 307 -34.93 30.84 16.65
N SER A 308 -36.20 31.16 16.92
CA SER A 308 -37.06 31.91 15.97
C SER A 308 -36.62 33.37 15.80
N LYS A 309 -36.10 34.03 16.84
CA LYS A 309 -35.50 35.38 16.76
C LYS A 309 -34.14 35.40 16.04
N LYS A 310 -33.36 34.32 16.07
CA LYS A 310 -32.09 34.22 15.31
C LYS A 310 -32.32 34.03 13.80
N LYS A 311 -33.32 33.24 13.39
CA LYS A 311 -33.66 33.04 11.96
C LYS A 311 -34.20 34.30 11.28
N SER A 312 -34.89 35.20 11.99
CA SER A 312 -35.31 36.50 11.46
C SER A 312 -34.17 37.54 11.40
N ARG A 313 -33.16 37.44 12.29
CA ARG A 313 -32.01 38.36 12.31
C ARG A 313 -31.01 38.10 11.19
N SER A 314 -30.82 36.84 10.75
CA SER A 314 -29.95 36.52 9.60
C SER A 314 -30.50 36.97 8.23
N LYS A 315 -31.79 37.30 8.11
CA LYS A 315 -32.36 37.88 6.87
C LYS A 315 -32.09 39.39 6.73
N ASN A 316 -31.74 40.11 7.80
CA ASN A 316 -31.45 41.55 7.76
C ASN A 316 -29.96 41.91 7.66
N ILE A 317 -29.04 40.94 7.77
CA ILE A 317 -27.59 41.20 7.81
C ILE A 317 -26.97 41.30 6.40
N GLN A 318 -27.74 41.07 5.33
CA GLN A 318 -27.27 41.24 3.94
C GLN A 318 -27.32 42.70 3.43
N LYS A 319 -27.55 43.71 4.28
CA LYS A 319 -27.76 45.11 3.81
C LYS A 319 -26.82 46.21 4.32
N GLU A 320 -25.88 45.97 5.24
CA GLU A 320 -25.03 47.07 5.74
C GLU A 320 -23.56 46.65 5.91
N SER A 321 -22.75 47.02 4.93
CA SER A 321 -21.28 47.07 5.03
C SER A 321 -20.81 48.49 4.72
N ILE A 322 -20.67 49.35 5.74
CA ILE A 322 -19.90 50.60 5.66
C ILE A 322 -19.14 50.85 6.98
N LEU A 323 -17.80 50.69 6.87
CA LEU A 323 -16.70 51.37 7.59
C LEU A 323 -16.44 51.10 9.09
N PRO A 324 -15.19 51.32 9.54
CA PRO A 324 -14.51 50.52 10.56
C PRO A 324 -14.18 51.34 11.81
N SER A 325 -13.69 50.69 12.86
CA SER A 325 -12.41 51.08 13.50
C SER A 325 -12.14 50.36 14.81
N ASN A 326 -10.87 49.99 14.96
CA ASN A 326 -9.98 50.21 16.09
C ASN A 326 -10.19 49.56 17.48
N LYS A 327 -9.01 49.23 18.02
CA LYS A 327 -8.58 49.03 19.42
C LYS A 327 -8.79 47.60 19.94
N LYS A 328 -7.72 46.81 20.11
CA LYS A 328 -6.53 46.90 20.99
C LYS A 328 -6.73 45.99 22.21
N THR A 329 -5.64 45.28 22.54
CA THR A 329 -5.20 44.80 23.87
C THR A 329 -6.01 43.69 24.54
N ARG A 330 -5.45 42.76 25.33
CA ARG A 330 -4.12 42.15 25.59
C ARG A 330 -4.36 41.27 26.84
N ARG A 331 -3.41 40.37 27.12
CA ARG A 331 -3.14 39.66 28.41
C ARG A 331 -4.06 38.48 28.71
N PHE A 332 -3.58 37.31 29.16
CA PHE A 332 -2.23 36.83 29.50
C PHE A 332 -2.04 35.43 28.90
#